data_AF-A0A937UCY9-F1
#
_entry.id   AF-A0A937UCY9-F1
#
_cell.length_a   1.000
_cell.length_b   1.000
_cell.length_c   1.000
_cell.angle_alpha   90.00
_cell.angle_beta   90.00
_cell.angle_gamma   90.00
#
_symmetry.space_group_name_H-M   'P 1'
#
loop_
_entity.id
_entity.type
_entity.pdbx_description
1 polymer ?
#
loop_
_entity_poly.entity_id
_entity_poly.type
_entity_poly.pdbx_seq_one_letter_code
_entity_poly.pdbx_strand_id
1 'polypeptide(L)'
;MKRSKQPAKRLLNFALCILIFDSLVCPAAELFSSQQQKDAFLRVLSKQDERYDPAEQMIRRPFSSPGYHTTLKGGYVHPTRDSLDYAVALLDSGQPDRLKRAEQILRRVISLQDQDPENRTYGIWSWFAEEPLDKMSPPDWNWADFCGTQLLQVAIDHMDRLDADLQRQIRESILHAGRAIKRRNVGPGYTNIAVMGAYVTLVAGEHFDTQELADYGKARLKRFYDHTFSQGSFSEYNSPTYSIVAITELARMLRHVKNAESRKLLRELNRFAWSHVARHFHAPTGQWAGPHSRCYATLLRDSTRAYIQRAAHGQVSFLPESAALESLNAHRLGARCPPDLLDYFTSLGEPRVETEAFAKNSPDTHDIIGTTYLHPDYTLGSVNIGDLWNQRRPLLAYWQTEAGVVAMRLRCLHDDYDYSSAGIFAVQDQGDILGAVVFATDGGDTHISLDRIKNATIKAKDLRLRLQFEGAIDNLKLPARPRLNQPIRISSGPVNVDLQIPHAVFADYPVSTETTRTAIDVVLYRGPEKSINFKNIGEAAVIFALTVSTGQDQIENNQLSITNNQSTMLADFSRGGRPRMLLAVPANPLATKDQRKAASAKLNSTNPWKISAPHRP
;
A
#
# COMPACT_ATOMS: atom_id res chain seq x y z
N MET A 1 -76.80 30.68 -3.19
CA MET A 1 -76.71 29.20 -3.26
C MET A 1 -76.31 28.66 -1.89
N LYS A 2 -77.20 27.89 -1.28
CA LYS A 2 -77.20 27.46 0.12
C LYS A 2 -76.43 26.15 0.32
N ARG A 3 -75.78 26.04 1.49
CA ARG A 3 -75.31 24.81 2.14
C ARG A 3 -76.48 23.88 2.52
N SER A 4 -76.25 22.56 2.53
CA SER A 4 -76.91 21.57 3.41
C SER A 4 -75.86 20.51 3.80
N LYS A 5 -75.36 20.41 5.04
CA LYS A 5 -75.95 19.91 6.31
C LYS A 5 -76.51 18.47 6.23
N GLN A 6 -75.65 17.50 6.61
CA GLN A 6 -75.75 16.48 7.68
C GLN A 6 -77.13 15.89 8.09
N PRO A 7 -77.16 14.61 8.54
CA PRO A 7 -77.10 14.39 9.99
C PRO A 7 -76.34 13.12 10.47
N ALA A 8 -76.04 13.14 11.77
CA ALA A 8 -75.48 12.06 12.58
C ALA A 8 -76.52 11.53 13.59
N LYS A 9 -76.37 10.26 14.05
CA LYS A 9 -76.66 9.69 15.39
C LYS A 9 -76.35 8.17 15.36
N ARG A 10 -75.33 7.66 16.08
CA ARG A 10 -75.32 7.05 17.45
C ARG A 10 -76.22 5.78 17.54
N LEU A 11 -75.85 4.60 18.08
CA LEU A 11 -74.92 4.12 19.13
C LEU A 11 -74.92 2.56 19.08
N LEU A 12 -73.82 1.84 19.34
CA LEU A 12 -73.63 0.91 20.48
C LEU A 12 -72.31 0.09 20.40
N ASN A 13 -71.66 0.03 21.57
CA ASN A 13 -70.47 -0.70 22.03
C ASN A 13 -70.22 -2.13 21.49
N PHE A 14 -68.94 -2.50 21.32
CA PHE A 14 -68.30 -3.54 22.16
C PHE A 14 -66.77 -3.45 22.05
N ALA A 15 -66.10 -3.57 23.21
CA ALA A 15 -64.66 -3.51 23.37
C ALA A 15 -64.00 -4.84 22.98
N LEU A 16 -62.81 -4.77 22.38
CA LEU A 16 -61.79 -5.82 22.52
C LEU A 16 -60.41 -5.17 22.48
N CYS A 17 -59.78 -5.08 23.65
CA CYS A 17 -58.37 -4.75 23.78
C CYS A 17 -57.55 -5.95 23.29
N ILE A 18 -56.81 -5.79 22.19
CA ILE A 18 -55.70 -6.67 21.84
C ILE A 18 -54.42 -5.86 22.11
N LEU A 19 -53.72 -6.26 23.16
CA LEU A 19 -52.35 -5.85 23.46
C LEU A 19 -51.44 -6.37 22.35
N ILE A 20 -51.02 -5.48 21.44
CA ILE A 20 -49.89 -5.75 20.55
C ILE A 20 -48.63 -5.46 21.37
N PHE A 21 -48.00 -6.54 21.86
CA PHE A 21 -46.58 -6.49 22.21
C PHE A 21 -45.82 -6.40 20.89
N ASP A 22 -45.56 -5.18 20.42
CA ASP A 22 -44.56 -4.93 19.40
C ASP A 22 -43.19 -5.14 20.06
N SER A 23 -42.69 -6.37 19.96
CA SER A 23 -41.26 -6.61 20.02
C SER A 23 -40.62 -5.86 18.86
N LEU A 24 -40.10 -4.66 19.15
CA LEU A 24 -39.15 -3.93 18.32
C LEU A 24 -37.87 -4.77 18.18
N VAL A 25 -37.93 -5.83 17.38
CA VAL A 25 -36.76 -6.34 16.69
C VAL A 25 -36.49 -5.28 15.63
N CYS A 26 -35.53 -4.40 15.89
CA CYS A 26 -34.99 -3.51 14.88
C CYS A 26 -34.55 -4.44 13.72
N PRO A 27 -35.20 -4.42 12.54
CA PRO A 27 -34.71 -5.22 11.44
C PRO A 27 -33.32 -4.71 11.13
N ALA A 28 -32.30 -5.55 11.33
CA ALA A 28 -30.96 -5.26 10.88
C ALA A 28 -31.08 -4.76 9.44
N ALA A 29 -30.78 -3.47 9.21
CA ALA A 29 -30.78 -2.90 7.87
C ALA A 29 -30.07 -3.91 6.95
N GLU A 30 -30.68 -4.31 5.83
CA GLU A 30 -30.17 -5.40 4.99
C GLU A 30 -28.67 -5.21 4.75
N LEU A 31 -27.86 -5.96 5.50
CA LEU A 31 -26.40 -5.83 5.55
C LEU A 31 -25.76 -6.14 4.20
N PHE A 32 -26.48 -6.87 3.35
CA PHE A 32 -26.07 -7.33 2.04
C PHE A 32 -26.98 -6.72 0.98
N SER A 33 -26.39 -6.18 -0.09
CA SER A 33 -27.14 -5.58 -1.20
C SER A 33 -27.75 -6.61 -2.15
N SER A 34 -27.38 -7.89 -2.03
CA SER A 34 -27.93 -8.99 -2.83
C SER A 34 -27.73 -10.35 -2.16
N GLN A 35 -28.53 -11.34 -2.55
CA GLN A 35 -28.36 -12.73 -2.08
C GLN A 35 -27.00 -13.31 -2.49
N GLN A 36 -26.52 -13.01 -3.70
CA GLN A 36 -25.22 -13.46 -4.19
C GLN A 36 -24.06 -12.92 -3.33
N GLN A 37 -24.13 -11.66 -2.88
CA GLN A 37 -23.14 -11.09 -1.97
C GLN A 37 -23.19 -11.78 -0.61
N LYS A 38 -24.39 -12.05 -0.08
CA LYS A 38 -24.58 -12.82 1.16
C LYS A 38 -24.01 -14.23 1.04
N ASP A 39 -24.23 -14.92 -0.06
CA ASP A 39 -23.70 -16.27 -0.29
C ASP A 39 -22.18 -16.27 -0.40
N ALA A 40 -21.59 -15.27 -1.08
CA ALA A 40 -20.14 -15.09 -1.14
C ALA A 40 -19.52 -14.84 0.23
N PHE A 41 -20.15 -13.97 1.02
CA PHE A 41 -19.77 -13.75 2.42
C PHE A 41 -19.85 -15.05 3.24
N LEU A 42 -20.96 -15.79 3.16
CA LEU A 42 -21.15 -17.04 3.91
C LEU A 42 -20.12 -18.11 3.51
N ARG A 43 -19.72 -18.20 2.24
CA ARG A 43 -18.63 -19.09 1.79
C ARG A 43 -17.30 -18.74 2.45
N VAL A 44 -16.92 -17.46 2.48
CA VAL A 44 -15.67 -17.04 3.12
C VAL A 44 -15.74 -17.23 4.63
N LEU A 45 -16.89 -16.96 5.25
CA LEU A 45 -17.13 -17.19 6.67
C LEU A 45 -17.00 -18.68 7.05
N SER A 46 -17.52 -19.59 6.22
CA SER A 46 -17.38 -21.05 6.44
C SER A 46 -15.91 -21.49 6.49
N LYS A 47 -15.04 -20.90 5.65
CA LYS A 47 -13.58 -21.16 5.70
C LYS A 47 -12.94 -20.70 7.02
N GLN A 48 -13.50 -19.68 7.66
CA GLN A 48 -13.06 -19.26 9.00
C GLN A 48 -13.65 -20.15 10.10
N ASP A 49 -14.87 -20.67 9.91
CA ASP A 49 -15.48 -21.62 10.85
C ASP A 49 -14.62 -22.86 11.05
N GLU A 50 -13.96 -23.36 9.99
CA GLU A 50 -13.02 -24.49 10.04
C GLU A 50 -11.76 -24.21 10.87
N ARG A 51 -11.42 -22.93 11.05
CA ARG A 51 -10.25 -22.49 11.81
C ARG A 51 -10.57 -22.17 13.26
N TYR A 52 -11.84 -22.19 13.66
CA TYR A 52 -12.23 -21.90 15.03
C TYR A 52 -11.80 -23.04 15.96
N ASP A 53 -11.01 -22.71 16.98
CA ASP A 53 -10.65 -23.63 18.05
C ASP A 53 -11.60 -23.39 19.25
N PRO A 54 -12.52 -24.32 19.54
CA PRO A 54 -13.46 -24.17 20.65
C PRO A 54 -12.78 -24.23 22.03
N ALA A 55 -11.59 -24.83 22.15
CA ALA A 55 -10.87 -24.90 23.43
C ALA A 55 -10.27 -23.53 23.80
N GLU A 56 -9.72 -22.82 22.81
CA GLU A 56 -9.16 -21.48 23.00
C GLU A 56 -10.15 -20.35 22.72
N GLN A 57 -11.33 -20.66 22.15
CA GLN A 57 -12.35 -19.70 21.74
C GLN A 57 -11.82 -18.62 20.79
N MET A 58 -10.94 -19.01 19.88
CA MET A 58 -10.26 -18.10 18.94
C MET A 58 -10.06 -18.79 17.58
N ILE A 59 -9.73 -18.00 16.55
CA ILE A 59 -9.26 -18.57 15.29
C ILE A 59 -7.83 -19.11 15.48
N ARG A 60 -7.56 -20.30 14.95
CA ARG A 60 -6.25 -20.95 14.92
C ARG A 60 -5.66 -20.92 13.52
N ARG A 61 -4.35 -20.73 13.41
CA ARG A 61 -3.62 -20.90 12.13
C ARG A 61 -2.17 -21.33 12.34
N PRO A 62 -1.52 -21.90 11.30
CA PRO A 62 -0.07 -22.03 11.29
C PRO A 62 0.61 -20.68 11.55
N PHE A 63 1.69 -20.72 12.33
CA PHE A 63 2.51 -19.55 12.63
C PHE A 63 3.11 -18.97 11.34
N SER A 64 3.03 -17.66 11.22
CA SER A 64 3.74 -16.88 10.21
C SER A 64 3.94 -15.48 10.75
N SER A 65 5.14 -14.94 10.57
CA SER A 65 5.57 -13.62 11.04
C SER A 65 6.52 -13.00 10.03
N PRO A 66 6.53 -11.65 9.90
CA PRO A 66 7.54 -10.94 9.12
C PRO A 66 8.93 -10.95 9.78
N GLY A 67 9.11 -11.62 10.93
CA GLY A 67 10.40 -11.81 11.58
C GLY A 67 10.71 -10.80 12.70
N TYR A 68 9.75 -9.96 13.07
CA TYR A 68 9.87 -8.97 14.15
C TYR A 68 8.62 -9.00 15.04
N HIS A 69 8.68 -8.30 16.19
CA HIS A 69 7.66 -8.22 17.24
C HIS A 69 7.37 -9.52 18.01
N THR A 70 7.60 -10.70 17.45
CA THR A 70 7.35 -11.99 18.11
C THR A 70 8.63 -12.81 18.29
N THR A 71 8.72 -13.52 19.41
CA THR A 71 9.79 -14.47 19.74
C THR A 71 9.47 -15.88 19.27
N LEU A 72 8.20 -16.17 18.94
CA LEU A 72 7.76 -17.46 18.41
C LEU A 72 8.48 -17.80 17.10
N LYS A 73 8.72 -19.11 16.89
CA LYS A 73 9.48 -19.64 15.74
C LYS A 73 8.70 -20.63 14.87
N GLY A 74 7.50 -21.02 15.27
CA GLY A 74 6.72 -22.03 14.57
C GLY A 74 5.52 -22.50 15.38
N GLY A 75 4.86 -23.55 14.89
CA GLY A 75 3.67 -24.13 15.52
C GLY A 75 2.36 -23.54 15.02
N TYR A 76 1.31 -23.69 15.81
CA TYR A 76 0.01 -23.07 15.59
C TYR A 76 -0.18 -21.93 16.58
N VAL A 77 -0.90 -20.89 16.16
CA VAL A 77 -1.15 -19.68 16.94
C VAL A 77 -2.61 -19.24 16.88
N HIS A 78 -3.04 -18.53 17.92
CA HIS A 78 -4.35 -17.90 18.03
C HIS A 78 -4.24 -16.37 17.91
N PRO A 79 -4.30 -15.82 16.69
CA PRO A 79 -4.20 -14.38 16.45
C PRO A 79 -5.37 -13.58 17.02
N THR A 80 -5.07 -12.55 17.81
CA THR A 80 -6.07 -11.65 18.44
C THR A 80 -6.87 -10.86 17.40
N ARG A 81 -6.18 -10.23 16.45
CA ARG A 81 -6.80 -9.45 15.36
C ARG A 81 -7.70 -10.31 14.47
N ASP A 82 -7.20 -11.41 13.92
CA ASP A 82 -7.98 -12.26 13.01
C ASP A 82 -9.22 -12.85 13.73
N SER A 83 -9.11 -13.11 15.04
CA SER A 83 -10.25 -13.58 15.85
C SER A 83 -11.32 -12.50 15.98
N LEU A 84 -10.96 -11.23 16.16
CA LEU A 84 -11.93 -10.12 16.15
C LEU A 84 -12.55 -9.90 14.77
N ASP A 85 -11.76 -9.97 13.69
CA ASP A 85 -12.28 -9.91 12.31
C ASP A 85 -13.35 -11.01 12.09
N TYR A 86 -13.10 -12.22 12.62
CA TYR A 86 -14.06 -13.33 12.56
C TYR A 86 -15.28 -13.13 13.45
N ALA A 87 -15.13 -12.61 14.67
CA ALA A 87 -16.26 -12.30 15.56
C ALA A 87 -17.23 -11.29 14.92
N VAL A 88 -16.70 -10.25 14.28
CA VAL A 88 -17.49 -9.27 13.52
C VAL A 88 -18.28 -9.94 12.39
N ALA A 89 -17.66 -10.86 11.64
CA ALA A 89 -18.33 -11.61 10.58
C ALA A 89 -19.38 -12.61 11.12
N LEU A 90 -19.14 -13.25 12.26
CA LEU A 90 -20.14 -14.10 12.90
C LEU A 90 -21.40 -13.31 13.25
N LEU A 91 -21.25 -12.10 13.79
CA LEU A 91 -22.37 -11.21 14.11
C LEU A 91 -23.14 -10.76 12.86
N ASP A 92 -22.44 -10.46 11.77
CA ASP A 92 -23.04 -10.12 10.46
C ASP A 92 -23.93 -11.20 9.89
N SER A 93 -23.61 -12.47 10.17
CA SER A 93 -24.38 -13.59 9.62
C SER A 93 -25.83 -13.62 10.10
N GLY A 94 -26.13 -12.98 11.25
CA GLY A 94 -27.45 -12.98 11.87
C GLY A 94 -27.88 -14.33 12.46
N GLN A 95 -27.03 -15.36 12.45
CA GLN A 95 -27.39 -16.71 12.91
C GLN A 95 -27.22 -16.84 14.44
N PRO A 96 -28.20 -17.40 15.18
CA PRO A 96 -28.13 -17.51 16.64
C PRO A 96 -26.91 -18.27 17.18
N ASP A 97 -26.54 -19.40 16.57
CA ASP A 97 -25.36 -20.19 17.01
C ASP A 97 -24.04 -19.41 16.82
N ARG A 98 -24.00 -18.56 15.80
CA ARG A 98 -22.84 -17.71 15.50
C ARG A 98 -22.76 -16.51 16.44
N LEU A 99 -23.88 -15.99 16.94
CA LEU A 99 -23.90 -14.95 17.99
C LEU A 99 -23.17 -15.45 19.24
N LYS A 100 -23.54 -16.63 19.76
CA LYS A 100 -22.91 -17.21 20.96
C LYS A 100 -21.39 -17.40 20.77
N ARG A 101 -20.97 -17.86 19.59
CA ARG A 101 -19.55 -17.99 19.26
C ARG A 101 -18.83 -16.64 19.22
N ALA A 102 -19.46 -15.62 18.63
CA ALA A 102 -18.89 -14.27 18.61
C ALA A 102 -18.71 -13.71 20.03
N GLU A 103 -19.68 -13.90 20.92
CA GLU A 103 -19.58 -13.49 22.33
C GLU A 103 -18.41 -14.15 23.04
N GLN A 104 -18.19 -15.46 22.83
CA GLN A 104 -17.05 -16.20 23.38
C GLN A 104 -15.72 -15.60 22.92
N ILE A 105 -15.59 -15.36 21.60
CA ILE A 105 -14.37 -14.76 21.03
C ILE A 105 -14.13 -13.36 21.58
N LEU A 106 -15.17 -12.52 21.66
CA LEU A 106 -15.05 -11.15 22.16
C LEU A 106 -14.56 -11.13 23.60
N ARG A 107 -15.18 -11.93 24.48
CA ARG A 107 -14.75 -12.08 25.88
C ARG A 107 -13.32 -12.58 25.97
N ARG A 108 -12.96 -13.60 25.19
CA ARG A 108 -11.62 -14.16 25.16
C ARG A 108 -10.59 -13.13 24.75
N VAL A 109 -10.78 -12.45 23.62
CA VAL A 109 -9.81 -11.46 23.13
C VAL A 109 -9.72 -10.25 24.05
N ILE A 110 -10.84 -9.74 24.58
CA ILE A 110 -10.82 -8.62 25.54
C ILE A 110 -10.02 -8.99 26.80
N SER A 111 -10.13 -10.23 27.29
CA SER A 111 -9.36 -10.70 28.45
C SER A 111 -7.82 -10.71 28.25
N LEU A 112 -7.37 -10.67 26.99
CA LEU A 112 -5.95 -10.61 26.63
C LEU A 112 -5.41 -9.17 26.52
N GLN A 113 -6.27 -8.15 26.67
CA GLN A 113 -5.85 -6.75 26.64
C GLN A 113 -5.17 -6.38 27.96
N ASP A 114 -4.06 -5.67 27.89
CA ASP A 114 -3.51 -4.99 29.06
C ASP A 114 -4.37 -3.77 29.39
N GLN A 115 -5.11 -3.80 30.50
CA GLN A 115 -6.02 -2.72 30.91
C GLN A 115 -5.48 -1.90 32.09
N ASP A 116 -4.26 -2.18 32.56
CA ASP A 116 -3.62 -1.46 33.66
C ASP A 116 -2.95 -0.18 33.14
N PRO A 117 -3.42 1.03 33.51
CA PRO A 117 -2.86 2.29 33.02
C PRO A 117 -1.39 2.51 33.39
N GLU A 118 -0.89 1.84 34.44
CA GLU A 118 0.51 1.96 34.88
C GLU A 118 1.47 1.18 33.97
N ASN A 119 0.96 0.15 33.26
CA ASN A 119 1.78 -0.64 32.37
C ASN A 119 2.21 0.16 31.12
N ARG A 120 3.41 -0.15 30.62
CA ARG A 120 3.92 0.41 29.36
C ARG A 120 3.11 -0.07 28.15
N THR A 121 2.51 -1.24 28.26
CA THR A 121 1.68 -1.91 27.25
C THR A 121 0.18 -1.64 27.42
N TYR A 122 -0.19 -0.66 28.25
CA TYR A 122 -1.58 -0.28 28.45
C TYR A 122 -2.36 -0.11 27.13
N GLY A 123 -3.51 -0.76 27.09
CA GLY A 123 -4.53 -0.71 26.05
C GLY A 123 -4.22 -1.52 24.78
N ILE A 124 -3.13 -2.28 24.75
CA ILE A 124 -2.77 -3.14 23.59
C ILE A 124 -2.93 -4.62 23.91
N TRP A 125 -2.77 -5.44 22.88
CA TRP A 125 -2.80 -6.91 22.91
C TRP A 125 -1.51 -7.44 22.30
N SER A 126 -1.15 -8.68 22.64
CA SER A 126 -0.17 -9.42 21.87
C SER A 126 -0.73 -9.85 20.51
N TRP A 127 0.17 -10.22 19.59
CA TRP A 127 -0.24 -10.77 18.30
C TRP A 127 -0.99 -12.09 18.45
N PHE A 128 -0.55 -12.94 19.37
CA PHE A 128 -1.00 -14.32 19.54
C PHE A 128 -1.25 -14.62 21.02
N ALA A 129 -2.27 -15.43 21.32
CA ALA A 129 -2.56 -15.83 22.70
C ALA A 129 -1.43 -16.65 23.35
N GLU A 130 -0.64 -17.36 22.54
CA GLU A 130 0.53 -18.15 22.96
C GLU A 130 1.70 -17.30 23.45
N GLU A 131 1.71 -16.02 23.10
CA GLU A 131 2.77 -15.09 23.46
C GLU A 131 2.18 -13.89 24.19
N PRO A 132 2.07 -13.94 25.52
CA PRO A 132 1.70 -12.78 26.33
C PRO A 132 2.63 -11.58 26.09
N LEU A 133 2.13 -10.38 26.37
CA LEU A 133 2.79 -9.10 26.05
C LEU A 133 4.19 -8.93 26.67
N ASP A 134 4.44 -9.52 27.84
CA ASP A 134 5.73 -9.49 28.54
C ASP A 134 6.81 -10.34 27.85
N LYS A 135 6.40 -11.34 27.05
CA LYS A 135 7.28 -12.20 26.25
C LYS A 135 7.45 -11.71 24.81
N MET A 136 6.52 -10.88 24.33
CA MET A 136 6.56 -10.27 23.01
C MET A 136 7.68 -9.21 22.93
N SER A 137 8.51 -9.23 21.87
CA SER A 137 9.72 -8.40 21.81
C SER A 137 10.00 -7.78 20.43
N PRO A 138 9.94 -6.44 20.31
CA PRO A 138 9.19 -5.54 21.19
C PRO A 138 7.68 -5.76 21.02
N PRO A 139 6.84 -5.42 22.01
CA PRO A 139 5.40 -5.34 21.82
C PRO A 139 5.03 -4.45 20.63
N ASP A 140 3.90 -4.72 19.98
CA ASP A 140 3.43 -3.91 18.85
C ASP A 140 2.27 -3.01 19.29
N TRP A 141 2.57 -1.74 19.54
CA TRP A 141 1.53 -0.79 19.92
C TRP A 141 0.55 -0.43 18.78
N ASN A 142 0.77 -0.88 17.54
CA ASN A 142 -0.24 -0.75 16.47
C ASN A 142 -1.46 -1.64 16.74
N TRP A 143 -1.36 -2.62 17.64
CA TRP A 143 -2.46 -3.55 17.91
C TRP A 143 -3.68 -2.86 18.54
N ALA A 144 -3.50 -1.71 19.21
CA ALA A 144 -4.63 -0.89 19.66
C ALA A 144 -5.45 -0.36 18.47
N ASP A 145 -4.79 0.12 17.41
CA ASP A 145 -5.46 0.57 16.18
C ASP A 145 -6.21 -0.59 15.51
N PHE A 146 -5.56 -1.75 15.34
CA PHE A 146 -6.15 -2.89 14.65
C PHE A 146 -7.34 -3.51 15.39
N CYS A 147 -7.18 -3.81 16.69
CA CYS A 147 -8.24 -4.43 17.49
C CYS A 147 -9.35 -3.43 17.82
N GLY A 148 -8.99 -2.18 18.11
CA GLY A 148 -9.95 -1.10 18.36
C GLY A 148 -10.87 -0.86 17.17
N THR A 149 -10.37 -0.95 15.94
CA THR A 149 -11.21 -0.83 14.74
C THR A 149 -12.31 -1.90 14.67
N GLN A 150 -11.98 -3.15 15.00
CA GLN A 150 -12.95 -4.26 14.97
C GLN A 150 -13.96 -4.17 16.12
N LEU A 151 -13.49 -3.87 17.34
CA LEU A 151 -14.37 -3.70 18.49
C LEU A 151 -15.37 -2.55 18.29
N LEU A 152 -14.94 -1.44 17.66
CA LEU A 152 -15.87 -0.36 17.30
C LEU A 152 -16.93 -0.79 16.30
N GLN A 153 -16.60 -1.70 15.38
CA GLN A 153 -17.60 -2.24 14.46
C GLN A 153 -18.66 -3.05 15.22
N VAL A 154 -18.26 -3.83 16.23
CA VAL A 154 -19.21 -4.51 17.14
C VAL A 154 -20.05 -3.49 17.90
N ALA A 155 -19.43 -2.45 18.47
CA ALA A 155 -20.11 -1.42 19.24
C ALA A 155 -21.19 -0.68 18.43
N ILE A 156 -20.90 -0.37 17.16
CA ILE A 156 -21.80 0.41 16.31
C ILE A 156 -22.92 -0.45 15.72
N ASP A 157 -22.60 -1.65 15.22
CA ASP A 157 -23.53 -2.43 14.38
C ASP A 157 -24.28 -3.53 15.16
N HIS A 158 -23.80 -3.93 16.35
CA HIS A 158 -24.26 -5.15 17.03
C HIS A 158 -24.37 -5.10 18.55
N MET A 159 -23.98 -4.01 19.20
CA MET A 159 -23.87 -3.93 20.67
C MET A 159 -25.19 -4.19 21.38
N ASP A 160 -26.30 -3.75 20.78
CA ASP A 160 -27.66 -3.92 21.26
C ASP A 160 -28.11 -5.39 21.37
N ARG A 161 -27.46 -6.29 20.62
CA ARG A 161 -27.74 -7.73 20.63
C ARG A 161 -26.96 -8.50 21.70
N LEU A 162 -26.00 -7.86 22.36
CA LEU A 162 -25.09 -8.49 23.33
C LEU A 162 -25.62 -8.29 24.76
N ASP A 163 -25.25 -9.19 25.68
CA ASP A 163 -25.59 -8.99 27.10
C ASP A 163 -24.89 -7.77 27.71
N ALA A 164 -25.48 -7.20 28.76
CA ALA A 164 -25.04 -5.95 29.37
C ALA A 164 -23.60 -5.98 29.90
N ASP A 165 -23.13 -7.14 30.38
CA ASP A 165 -21.76 -7.29 30.86
C ASP A 165 -20.77 -7.23 29.70
N LEU A 166 -21.05 -7.91 28.59
CA LEU A 166 -20.22 -7.84 27.39
C LEU A 166 -20.23 -6.45 26.75
N GLN A 167 -21.38 -5.77 26.72
CA GLN A 167 -21.46 -4.37 26.27
C GLN A 167 -20.49 -3.47 27.06
N ARG A 168 -20.49 -3.59 28.39
CA ARG A 168 -19.55 -2.85 29.25
C ARG A 168 -18.09 -3.18 28.92
N GLN A 169 -17.74 -4.46 28.81
CA GLN A 169 -16.37 -4.90 28.49
C GLN A 169 -15.89 -4.37 27.13
N ILE A 170 -16.74 -4.39 26.10
CA ILE A 170 -16.44 -3.85 24.77
C ILE A 170 -16.19 -2.35 24.86
N ARG A 171 -17.07 -1.60 25.53
CA ARG A 171 -16.91 -0.15 25.73
C ARG A 171 -15.57 0.16 26.39
N GLU A 172 -15.28 -0.47 27.52
CA GLU A 172 -14.05 -0.25 28.28
C GLU A 172 -12.81 -0.59 27.44
N SER A 173 -12.83 -1.73 26.76
CA SER A 173 -11.72 -2.18 25.89
C SER A 173 -11.41 -1.21 24.75
N ILE A 174 -12.44 -0.64 24.12
CA ILE A 174 -12.29 0.40 23.09
C ILE A 174 -11.68 1.68 23.68
N LEU A 175 -12.13 2.10 24.88
CA LEU A 175 -11.59 3.30 25.54
C LEU A 175 -10.12 3.11 25.93
N HIS A 176 -9.73 1.91 26.38
CA HIS A 176 -8.33 1.55 26.63
C HIS A 176 -7.49 1.65 25.35
N ALA A 177 -7.96 1.07 24.24
CA ALA A 177 -7.29 1.17 22.95
C ALA A 177 -7.16 2.63 22.46
N GLY A 178 -8.23 3.42 22.57
CA GLY A 178 -8.22 4.85 22.21
C GLY A 178 -7.20 5.66 23.00
N ARG A 179 -7.10 5.42 24.32
CA ARG A 179 -6.10 6.07 25.19
C ARG A 179 -4.68 5.59 24.89
N ALA A 180 -4.48 4.31 24.55
CA ALA A 180 -3.18 3.80 24.11
C ALA A 180 -2.69 4.48 22.82
N ILE A 181 -3.59 4.63 21.84
CA ILE A 181 -3.33 5.35 20.58
C ILE A 181 -2.95 6.80 20.87
N LYS A 182 -3.71 7.48 21.75
CA LYS A 182 -3.42 8.84 22.18
C LYS A 182 -2.06 8.94 22.89
N ARG A 183 -1.73 8.03 23.80
CA ARG A 183 -0.45 8.00 24.55
C ARG A 183 0.73 7.83 23.60
N ARG A 184 0.62 6.94 22.61
CA ARG A 184 1.67 6.69 21.63
C ARG A 184 1.84 7.83 20.62
N ASN A 185 0.74 8.45 20.23
CA ASN A 185 0.70 9.64 19.35
C ASN A 185 1.56 9.53 18.07
N VAL A 186 1.43 8.43 17.32
CA VAL A 186 2.17 8.23 16.06
C VAL A 186 1.91 9.40 15.09
N GLY A 187 2.97 9.87 14.42
CA GLY A 187 2.90 10.97 13.44
C GLY A 187 2.18 10.62 12.14
N PRO A 188 1.80 11.63 11.32
CA PRO A 188 0.97 11.44 10.13
C PRO A 188 1.66 10.73 8.96
N GLY A 189 2.99 10.62 8.97
CA GLY A 189 3.75 9.92 7.93
C GLY A 189 3.64 8.39 7.96
N TYR A 190 3.11 7.81 9.04
CA TYR A 190 2.79 6.38 9.09
C TYR A 190 1.33 6.19 8.67
N THR A 191 1.09 6.23 7.35
CA THR A 191 -0.23 6.47 6.75
C THR A 191 -1.35 5.58 7.31
N ASN A 192 -1.18 4.25 7.32
CA ASN A 192 -2.21 3.34 7.82
C ASN A 192 -2.54 3.56 9.32
N ILE A 193 -1.53 3.70 10.17
CA ILE A 193 -1.72 3.90 11.62
C ILE A 193 -2.23 5.32 11.93
N ALA A 194 -1.89 6.30 11.11
CA ALA A 194 -2.43 7.66 11.22
C ALA A 194 -3.96 7.64 11.05
N VAL A 195 -4.44 7.02 9.96
CA VAL A 195 -5.86 6.95 9.62
C VAL A 195 -6.64 6.04 10.57
N MET A 196 -6.14 4.83 10.86
CA MET A 196 -6.81 3.89 11.78
C MET A 196 -6.92 4.47 13.19
N GLY A 197 -5.85 5.07 13.71
CA GLY A 197 -5.89 5.71 15.03
C GLY A 197 -6.83 6.90 15.09
N ALA A 198 -6.97 7.65 13.98
CA ALA A 198 -7.96 8.73 13.89
C ALA A 198 -9.39 8.17 13.91
N TYR A 199 -9.65 7.07 13.20
CA TYR A 199 -10.94 6.37 13.25
C TYR A 199 -11.26 5.91 14.67
N VAL A 200 -10.37 5.15 15.32
CA VAL A 200 -10.63 4.59 16.64
C VAL A 200 -10.92 5.68 17.67
N THR A 201 -10.08 6.72 17.72
CA THR A 201 -10.23 7.78 18.73
C THR A 201 -11.42 8.68 18.47
N LEU A 202 -11.64 9.12 17.22
CA LEU A 202 -12.76 10.01 16.90
C LEU A 202 -14.11 9.30 17.07
N VAL A 203 -14.25 8.10 16.53
CA VAL A 203 -15.52 7.38 16.56
C VAL A 203 -15.84 6.88 17.97
N ALA A 204 -14.85 6.38 18.73
CA ALA A 204 -15.07 6.06 20.15
C ALA A 204 -15.49 7.31 20.95
N GLY A 205 -14.86 8.46 20.69
CA GLY A 205 -15.20 9.73 21.31
C GLY A 205 -16.64 10.16 21.04
N GLU A 206 -17.10 10.08 19.78
CA GLU A 206 -18.46 10.42 19.38
C GLU A 206 -19.53 9.39 19.80
N HIS A 207 -19.15 8.11 19.90
CA HIS A 207 -20.08 7.03 20.19
C HIS A 207 -20.28 6.82 21.71
N PHE A 208 -19.25 7.06 22.52
CA PHE A 208 -19.31 6.89 23.99
C PHE A 208 -19.23 8.21 24.76
N ASP A 209 -19.50 9.34 24.10
CA ASP A 209 -19.48 10.70 24.67
C ASP A 209 -18.20 11.03 25.44
N THR A 210 -17.05 10.60 24.89
CA THR A 210 -15.72 10.85 25.48
C THR A 210 -15.04 12.01 24.78
N GLN A 211 -15.31 13.24 25.25
CA GLN A 211 -14.82 14.49 24.67
C GLN A 211 -13.30 14.49 24.43
N GLU A 212 -12.54 13.96 25.39
CA GLU A 212 -11.08 13.82 25.32
C GLU A 212 -10.59 13.07 24.06
N LEU A 213 -11.24 11.94 23.74
CA LEU A 213 -10.89 11.14 22.56
C LEU A 213 -11.43 11.77 21.28
N ALA A 214 -12.62 12.38 21.32
CA ALA A 214 -13.19 13.08 20.17
C ALA A 214 -12.29 14.26 19.73
N ASP A 215 -11.83 15.07 20.67
CA ASP A 215 -10.93 16.20 20.39
C ASP A 215 -9.57 15.74 19.86
N TYR A 216 -9.00 14.70 20.48
CA TYR A 216 -7.76 14.10 19.98
C TYR A 216 -7.92 13.55 18.56
N GLY A 217 -9.00 12.80 18.29
CA GLY A 217 -9.29 12.21 16.99
C GLY A 217 -9.49 13.25 15.89
N LYS A 218 -10.25 14.33 16.16
CA LYS A 218 -10.39 15.48 15.24
C LYS A 218 -9.04 16.11 14.93
N ALA A 219 -8.24 16.39 15.95
CA ALA A 219 -6.92 17.00 15.77
C ALA A 219 -5.97 16.06 14.98
N ARG A 220 -6.04 14.75 15.23
CA ARG A 220 -5.25 13.73 14.52
C ARG A 220 -5.63 13.66 13.04
N LEU A 221 -6.93 13.62 12.72
CA LEU A 221 -7.41 13.67 11.34
C LEU A 221 -6.95 14.95 10.62
N LYS A 222 -7.07 16.10 11.28
CA LYS A 222 -6.60 17.38 10.71
C LYS A 222 -5.10 17.38 10.44
N ARG A 223 -4.26 16.87 11.37
CA ARG A 223 -2.81 16.73 11.13
C ARG A 223 -2.50 15.80 9.96
N PHE A 224 -3.23 14.70 9.82
CA PHE A 224 -3.06 13.78 8.69
C PHE A 224 -3.46 14.43 7.35
N TYR A 225 -4.57 15.16 7.32
CA TYR A 225 -4.99 15.97 6.18
C TYR A 225 -3.90 16.99 5.80
N ASP A 226 -3.47 17.83 6.75
CA ASP A 226 -2.48 18.88 6.49
C ASP A 226 -1.15 18.29 6.00
N HIS A 227 -0.70 17.18 6.59
CA HIS A 227 0.50 16.48 6.16
C HIS A 227 0.38 15.95 4.73
N THR A 228 -0.72 15.28 4.40
CA THR A 228 -0.94 14.70 3.06
C THR A 228 -0.91 15.80 1.98
N PHE A 229 -1.66 16.87 2.16
CA PHE A 229 -1.74 17.94 1.17
C PHE A 229 -0.50 18.85 1.13
N SER A 230 0.22 19.01 2.24
CA SER A 230 1.50 19.72 2.26
C SER A 230 2.62 18.92 1.58
N GLN A 231 2.63 17.58 1.72
CA GLN A 231 3.58 16.71 1.04
C GLN A 231 3.22 16.49 -0.44
N GLY A 232 1.94 16.63 -0.82
CA GLY A 232 1.44 16.35 -2.16
C GLY A 232 0.93 14.91 -2.35
N SER A 233 1.20 14.02 -1.40
CA SER A 233 0.82 12.61 -1.42
C SER A 233 0.77 12.00 -0.02
N PHE A 234 0.24 10.79 0.09
CA PHE A 234 0.55 9.91 1.22
C PHE A 234 2.03 9.57 1.25
N SER A 235 2.59 9.41 2.46
CA SER A 235 3.99 9.01 2.63
C SER A 235 4.26 7.59 2.09
N GLU A 236 3.28 6.69 2.22
CA GLU A 236 3.27 5.38 1.54
C GLU A 236 2.62 5.53 0.15
N TYR A 237 3.22 6.39 -0.68
CA TYR A 237 2.72 6.75 -2.00
C TYR A 237 2.60 5.57 -2.96
N ASN A 238 1.60 5.65 -3.85
CA ASN A 238 1.36 4.71 -4.94
C ASN A 238 1.56 3.24 -4.53
N SER A 239 1.05 2.87 -3.36
CA SER A 239 1.25 1.56 -2.75
C SER A 239 -0.01 0.71 -2.97
N PRO A 240 0.03 -0.35 -3.80
CA PRO A 240 -1.11 -1.25 -3.97
C PRO A 240 -1.61 -1.90 -2.67
N THR A 241 -0.77 -1.91 -1.64
CA THR A 241 -1.13 -2.42 -0.31
C THR A 241 -1.71 -1.32 0.58
N TYR A 242 -0.97 -0.25 0.83
CA TYR A 242 -1.37 0.75 1.83
C TYR A 242 -2.40 1.75 1.32
N SER A 243 -2.46 2.04 0.02
CA SER A 243 -3.52 2.88 -0.53
C SER A 243 -4.89 2.23 -0.40
N ILE A 244 -5.00 0.89 -0.58
CA ILE A 244 -6.27 0.18 -0.35
C ILE A 244 -6.67 0.19 1.12
N VAL A 245 -5.71 0.05 2.04
CA VAL A 245 -5.97 0.21 3.48
C VAL A 245 -6.46 1.64 3.78
N ALA A 246 -5.80 2.66 3.25
CA ALA A 246 -6.20 4.05 3.45
C ALA A 246 -7.63 4.31 2.91
N ILE A 247 -7.96 3.86 1.70
CA ILE A 247 -9.30 4.01 1.12
C ILE A 247 -10.34 3.28 1.98
N THR A 248 -10.02 2.05 2.42
CA THR A 248 -10.91 1.23 3.26
C THR A 248 -11.26 1.97 4.55
N GLU A 249 -10.26 2.50 5.24
CA GLU A 249 -10.46 3.18 6.51
C GLU A 249 -11.11 4.56 6.33
N LEU A 250 -10.81 5.29 5.26
CA LEU A 250 -11.51 6.54 4.92
C LEU A 250 -12.99 6.29 4.60
N ALA A 251 -13.32 5.22 3.88
CA ALA A 251 -14.71 4.83 3.62
C ALA A 251 -15.44 4.45 4.91
N ARG A 252 -14.79 3.69 5.80
CA ARG A 252 -15.29 3.37 7.14
C ARG A 252 -15.55 4.64 7.97
N MET A 253 -14.62 5.58 7.97
CA MET A 253 -14.77 6.87 8.67
C MET A 253 -15.95 7.69 8.11
N LEU A 254 -16.12 7.74 6.78
CA LEU A 254 -17.26 8.43 6.15
C LEU A 254 -18.63 7.83 6.56
N ARG A 255 -18.67 6.54 6.91
CA ARG A 255 -19.88 5.88 7.41
C ARG A 255 -20.15 6.20 8.87
N HIS A 256 -19.12 6.28 9.72
CA HIS A 256 -19.30 6.34 11.19
C HIS A 256 -19.13 7.73 11.82
N VAL A 257 -18.28 8.60 11.25
CA VAL A 257 -18.00 9.92 11.82
C VAL A 257 -19.20 10.86 11.62
N LYS A 258 -19.66 11.49 12.70
CA LYS A 258 -20.80 12.42 12.73
C LYS A 258 -20.37 13.87 12.55
N ASN A 259 -19.23 14.29 13.11
CA ASN A 259 -18.77 15.68 13.07
C ASN A 259 -18.63 16.23 11.64
N ALA A 260 -19.32 17.34 11.35
CA ALA A 260 -19.44 17.89 9.99
C ALA A 260 -18.10 18.31 9.36
N GLU A 261 -17.24 18.98 10.13
CA GLU A 261 -15.91 19.41 9.66
C GLU A 261 -15.00 18.20 9.36
N SER A 262 -15.00 17.20 10.25
CA SER A 262 -14.25 15.96 10.03
C SER A 262 -14.73 15.24 8.77
N ARG A 263 -16.05 15.17 8.54
CA ARG A 263 -16.62 14.60 7.31
C ARG A 263 -16.19 15.35 6.04
N LYS A 264 -15.99 16.68 6.11
CA LYS A 264 -15.46 17.46 4.97
C LYS A 264 -14.04 17.03 4.62
N LEU A 265 -13.15 16.98 5.61
CA LEU A 265 -11.76 16.52 5.42
C LEU A 265 -11.71 15.09 4.87
N LEU A 266 -12.57 14.20 5.38
CA LEU A 266 -12.64 12.81 4.94
C LEU A 266 -13.09 12.66 3.48
N ARG A 267 -14.03 13.48 3.00
CA ARG A 267 -14.45 13.46 1.58
C ARG A 267 -13.30 13.84 0.67
N GLU A 268 -12.55 14.88 1.04
CA GLU A 268 -11.39 15.35 0.28
C GLU A 268 -10.27 14.31 0.28
N LEU A 269 -9.95 13.71 1.44
CA LEU A 269 -8.97 12.62 1.54
C LEU A 269 -9.39 11.37 0.77
N ASN A 270 -10.67 10.99 0.81
CA ASN A 270 -11.17 9.81 0.11
C ASN A 270 -11.11 10.01 -1.41
N ARG A 271 -11.52 11.19 -1.91
CA ARG A 271 -11.38 11.56 -3.32
C ARG A 271 -9.92 11.61 -3.74
N PHE A 272 -9.04 12.19 -2.92
CA PHE A 272 -7.60 12.21 -3.17
C PHE A 272 -7.04 10.79 -3.28
N ALA A 273 -7.38 9.90 -2.34
CA ALA A 273 -6.93 8.52 -2.35
C ALA A 273 -7.38 7.76 -3.60
N TRP A 274 -8.64 7.91 -4.02
CA TRP A 274 -9.13 7.30 -5.26
C TRP A 274 -8.48 7.88 -6.51
N SER A 275 -8.27 9.20 -6.57
CA SER A 275 -7.58 9.86 -7.67
C SER A 275 -6.16 9.33 -7.83
N HIS A 276 -5.46 9.13 -6.70
CA HIS A 276 -4.13 8.51 -6.65
C HIS A 276 -4.12 7.15 -7.35
N VAL A 277 -5.08 6.27 -7.03
CA VAL A 277 -5.19 4.93 -7.64
C VAL A 277 -5.54 5.01 -9.11
N ALA A 278 -6.62 5.73 -9.43
CA ALA A 278 -7.19 5.80 -10.77
C ALA A 278 -6.16 6.31 -11.78
N ARG A 279 -5.45 7.39 -11.45
CA ARG A 279 -4.46 8.00 -12.34
C ARG A 279 -3.28 7.06 -12.65
N HIS A 280 -2.95 6.12 -11.77
CA HIS A 280 -1.87 5.14 -11.98
C HIS A 280 -2.38 3.78 -12.45
N PHE A 281 -3.68 3.58 -12.63
CA PHE A 281 -4.21 2.31 -13.11
C PHE A 281 -4.05 2.19 -14.62
N HIS A 282 -3.62 1.01 -15.07
CA HIS A 282 -3.46 0.69 -16.48
C HIS A 282 -4.50 -0.32 -16.92
N ALA A 283 -5.63 0.20 -17.40
CA ALA A 283 -6.79 -0.59 -17.81
C ALA A 283 -6.44 -1.77 -18.75
N PRO A 284 -5.62 -1.60 -19.82
CA PRO A 284 -5.29 -2.69 -20.74
C PRO A 284 -4.65 -3.92 -20.08
N THR A 285 -3.79 -3.72 -19.06
CA THR A 285 -3.16 -4.83 -18.31
C THR A 285 -3.88 -5.21 -17.02
N GLY A 286 -4.85 -4.41 -16.59
CA GLY A 286 -5.45 -4.50 -15.25
C GLY A 286 -4.44 -4.36 -14.10
N GLN A 287 -3.27 -3.75 -14.35
CA GLN A 287 -2.21 -3.54 -13.36
C GLN A 287 -2.24 -2.11 -12.82
N TRP A 288 -1.66 -1.96 -11.64
CA TRP A 288 -1.38 -0.66 -11.05
C TRP A 288 0.06 -0.27 -11.38
N ALA A 289 0.22 0.73 -12.25
CA ALA A 289 1.53 1.18 -12.73
C ALA A 289 2.39 1.75 -11.59
N GLY A 290 3.69 1.49 -11.65
CA GLY A 290 4.66 2.03 -10.71
C GLY A 290 4.95 3.52 -10.94
N PRO A 291 5.85 4.12 -10.14
CA PRO A 291 6.68 3.49 -9.12
C PRO A 291 5.92 3.24 -7.80
N HIS A 292 6.32 2.26 -7.00
CA HIS A 292 5.66 1.93 -5.72
C HIS A 292 6.60 2.12 -4.52
N SER A 293 6.13 2.85 -3.49
CA SER A 293 6.86 3.01 -2.22
C SER A 293 6.81 1.79 -1.30
N ARG A 294 5.75 0.99 -1.42
CA ARG A 294 5.48 -0.21 -0.61
C ARG A 294 4.66 -1.21 -1.42
N CYS A 295 5.22 -2.40 -1.67
CA CYS A 295 4.57 -3.46 -2.42
C CYS A 295 5.15 -4.84 -2.06
N TYR A 296 4.30 -5.87 -2.06
CA TYR A 296 4.65 -7.25 -1.67
C TYR A 296 4.46 -8.27 -2.80
N ALA A 297 4.12 -7.82 -4.00
CA ALA A 297 4.05 -8.61 -5.22
C ALA A 297 4.22 -7.65 -6.41
N THR A 298 4.92 -8.06 -7.46
CA THR A 298 5.04 -7.21 -8.65
C THR A 298 3.71 -7.18 -9.39
N LEU A 299 3.12 -8.34 -9.71
CA LEU A 299 1.78 -8.38 -10.28
C LEU A 299 0.71 -8.05 -9.22
N LEU A 300 -0.29 -7.29 -9.64
CA LEU A 300 -1.41 -6.87 -8.82
C LEU A 300 -2.23 -8.10 -8.39
N ARG A 301 -2.39 -8.28 -7.08
CA ARG A 301 -3.12 -9.42 -6.52
C ARG A 301 -4.62 -9.32 -6.80
N ASP A 302 -5.25 -10.48 -6.96
CA ASP A 302 -6.70 -10.57 -7.17
C ASP A 302 -7.51 -9.97 -6.02
N SER A 303 -7.01 -9.99 -4.77
CA SER A 303 -7.65 -9.29 -3.65
C SER A 303 -7.81 -7.79 -3.90
N THR A 304 -6.83 -7.16 -4.54
CA THR A 304 -6.87 -5.72 -4.87
C THR A 304 -7.74 -5.48 -6.10
N ARG A 305 -7.66 -6.34 -7.13
CA ARG A 305 -8.54 -6.28 -8.30
C ARG A 305 -10.01 -6.43 -7.91
N ALA A 306 -10.33 -7.41 -7.05
CA ALA A 306 -11.65 -7.61 -6.48
C ALA A 306 -12.13 -6.38 -5.68
N TYR A 307 -11.25 -5.73 -4.92
CA TYR A 307 -11.59 -4.50 -4.20
C TYR A 307 -12.00 -3.37 -5.16
N ILE A 308 -11.19 -3.10 -6.19
CA ILE A 308 -11.49 -2.07 -7.19
C ILE A 308 -12.79 -2.41 -7.94
N GLN A 309 -12.97 -3.67 -8.35
CA GLN A 309 -14.18 -4.13 -9.04
C GLN A 309 -15.46 -3.91 -8.21
N ARG A 310 -15.44 -4.26 -6.92
CA ARG A 310 -16.57 -3.99 -6.02
C ARG A 310 -16.84 -2.50 -5.88
N ALA A 311 -15.79 -1.70 -5.71
CA ALA A 311 -15.91 -0.26 -5.53
C ALA A 311 -16.35 0.50 -6.79
N ALA A 312 -16.15 -0.09 -7.97
CA ALA A 312 -16.61 0.41 -9.25
C ALA A 312 -18.05 -0.02 -9.60
N HIS A 313 -18.73 -0.79 -8.73
CA HIS A 313 -20.15 -1.14 -8.87
C HIS A 313 -20.55 -1.68 -10.26
N GLY A 314 -19.80 -2.66 -10.76
CA GLY A 314 -20.11 -3.35 -12.02
C GLY A 314 -19.62 -2.65 -13.29
N GLN A 315 -18.97 -1.50 -13.17
CA GLN A 315 -18.39 -0.77 -14.32
C GLN A 315 -17.09 -1.39 -14.83
N VAL A 316 -16.47 -2.27 -14.04
CA VAL A 316 -15.27 -3.03 -14.43
C VAL A 316 -15.46 -4.49 -14.05
N SER A 317 -14.83 -5.37 -14.82
CA SER A 317 -14.83 -6.82 -14.57
C SER A 317 -13.43 -7.38 -14.77
N PHE A 318 -12.69 -7.54 -13.67
CA PHE A 318 -11.35 -8.10 -13.65
C PHE A 318 -11.35 -9.59 -13.33
N LEU A 319 -12.32 -10.00 -12.50
CA LEU A 319 -12.50 -11.35 -11.99
C LEU A 319 -13.95 -11.77 -12.17
N PRO A 320 -14.24 -13.09 -12.21
CA PRO A 320 -15.60 -13.57 -12.09
C PRO A 320 -16.29 -12.96 -10.87
N GLU A 321 -17.54 -12.51 -11.04
CA GLU A 321 -18.26 -11.78 -10.00
C GLU A 321 -18.32 -12.54 -8.66
N SER A 322 -18.51 -13.86 -8.71
CA SER A 322 -18.53 -14.73 -7.53
C SER A 322 -17.25 -14.66 -6.71
N ALA A 323 -16.08 -14.56 -7.37
CA ALA A 323 -14.78 -14.40 -6.73
C ALA A 323 -14.54 -12.96 -6.27
N ALA A 324 -14.99 -11.98 -7.06
CA ALA A 324 -14.89 -10.57 -6.68
C ALA A 324 -15.73 -10.23 -5.44
N LEU A 325 -16.83 -10.94 -5.18
CA LEU A 325 -17.67 -10.74 -4.01
C LEU A 325 -17.16 -11.44 -2.74
N GLU A 326 -16.19 -12.36 -2.83
CA GLU A 326 -15.65 -13.06 -1.66
C GLU A 326 -14.90 -12.09 -0.73
N SER A 327 -15.50 -11.77 0.42
CA SER A 327 -14.91 -10.93 1.46
C SER A 327 -15.67 -11.07 2.77
N LEU A 328 -14.96 -10.97 3.90
CA LEU A 328 -15.58 -10.92 5.24
C LEU A 328 -16.14 -9.55 5.61
N ASN A 329 -15.78 -8.48 4.91
CA ASN A 329 -16.09 -7.11 5.34
C ASN A 329 -16.51 -6.15 4.21
N ALA A 330 -16.47 -6.57 2.94
CA ALA A 330 -16.78 -5.68 1.82
C ALA A 330 -18.20 -5.09 1.88
N HIS A 331 -19.18 -5.86 2.37
CA HIS A 331 -20.58 -5.43 2.51
C HIS A 331 -20.74 -4.27 3.51
N ARG A 332 -19.84 -4.15 4.50
CA ARG A 332 -19.86 -3.07 5.50
C ARG A 332 -19.29 -1.75 5.00
N LEU A 333 -18.22 -1.79 4.24
CA LEU A 333 -17.35 -0.62 4.08
C LEU A 333 -17.88 0.37 3.05
N GLY A 334 -18.67 -0.09 2.09
CA GLY A 334 -19.33 0.78 1.09
C GLY A 334 -18.33 1.65 0.32
N ALA A 335 -17.07 1.23 0.17
CA ALA A 335 -16.09 1.97 -0.60
C ALA A 335 -16.59 2.14 -2.04
N ARG A 336 -16.69 3.38 -2.50
CA ARG A 336 -17.12 3.72 -3.85
C ARG A 336 -16.06 4.53 -4.54
N CYS A 337 -15.68 4.11 -5.74
CA CYS A 337 -14.90 4.96 -6.62
C CYS A 337 -15.77 6.16 -7.04
N PRO A 338 -15.27 7.41 -6.95
CA PRO A 338 -15.96 8.57 -7.51
C PRO A 338 -16.28 8.37 -8.99
N PRO A 339 -17.50 8.71 -9.46
CA PRO A 339 -17.93 8.42 -10.83
C PRO A 339 -17.00 8.99 -11.91
N ASP A 340 -16.44 10.17 -11.68
CA ASP A 340 -15.53 10.85 -12.59
C ASP A 340 -14.13 10.19 -12.69
N LEU A 341 -13.84 9.20 -11.85
CA LEU A 341 -12.60 8.44 -11.88
C LEU A 341 -12.76 7.04 -12.48
N LEU A 342 -13.98 6.61 -12.82
CA LEU A 342 -14.25 5.26 -13.30
C LEU A 342 -13.59 4.98 -14.66
N ASP A 343 -13.53 5.98 -15.54
CA ASP A 343 -13.01 5.83 -16.91
C ASP A 343 -11.53 5.39 -16.92
N TYR A 344 -10.76 5.75 -15.90
CA TYR A 344 -9.37 5.32 -15.74
C TYR A 344 -9.22 3.79 -15.59
N PHE A 345 -10.27 3.10 -15.15
CA PHE A 345 -10.26 1.66 -14.95
C PHE A 345 -10.83 0.87 -16.13
N THR A 346 -11.52 1.53 -17.05
CA THR A 346 -12.24 0.88 -18.17
C THR A 346 -11.48 0.95 -19.48
N SER A 347 -10.82 2.07 -19.77
CA SER A 347 -10.15 2.27 -21.05
C SER A 347 -8.92 3.18 -20.95
N LEU A 348 -8.01 3.00 -21.90
CA LEU A 348 -6.91 3.91 -22.15
C LEU A 348 -6.74 4.01 -23.67
N GLY A 349 -7.42 4.97 -24.29
CA GLY A 349 -7.42 5.13 -25.75
C GLY A 349 -6.15 5.80 -26.28
N GLU A 350 -5.56 6.71 -25.51
CA GLU A 350 -4.38 7.49 -25.90
C GLU A 350 -3.32 7.47 -24.81
N PRO A 351 -2.03 7.59 -25.16
CA PRO A 351 -0.97 7.66 -24.17
C PRO A 351 -1.07 8.90 -23.27
N ARG A 352 -0.77 8.75 -21.98
CA ARG A 352 -0.69 9.87 -21.03
C ARG A 352 0.49 9.71 -20.07
N VAL A 353 1.00 10.83 -19.59
CA VAL A 353 2.05 10.88 -18.56
C VAL A 353 1.43 11.39 -17.27
N GLU A 354 1.64 10.66 -16.18
CA GLU A 354 1.33 11.13 -14.84
C GLU A 354 2.58 11.42 -14.03
N THR A 355 2.67 12.67 -13.60
CA THR A 355 3.73 13.16 -12.73
C THR A 355 3.13 13.61 -11.41
N GLU A 356 3.67 13.12 -10.30
CA GLU A 356 3.19 13.42 -8.95
C GLU A 356 4.36 13.68 -7.99
N ALA A 357 4.24 14.70 -7.13
CA ALA A 357 5.12 14.82 -5.97
C ALA A 357 4.63 13.91 -4.85
N PHE A 358 5.39 12.87 -4.60
CA PHE A 358 5.18 11.98 -3.47
C PHE A 358 5.66 12.58 -2.14
N ALA A 359 6.65 13.48 -2.20
CA ALA A 359 7.07 14.27 -1.05
C ALA A 359 7.64 15.61 -1.51
N LYS A 360 7.03 16.71 -1.05
CA LYS A 360 7.55 18.07 -1.21
C LYS A 360 8.53 18.37 -0.08
N ASN A 361 9.73 18.80 -0.47
CA ASN A 361 10.80 19.14 0.45
C ASN A 361 11.10 20.64 0.40
N SER A 362 11.93 21.09 1.33
CA SER A 362 12.41 22.47 1.36
C SER A 362 13.10 22.86 0.04
N PRO A 363 13.18 24.16 -0.31
CA PRO A 363 13.74 24.60 -1.59
C PRO A 363 15.15 24.08 -1.89
N ASP A 364 15.97 23.83 -0.87
CA ASP A 364 17.35 23.33 -0.94
C ASP A 364 17.47 21.79 -1.04
N THR A 365 16.36 21.07 -0.95
CA THR A 365 16.33 19.59 -0.99
C THR A 365 15.38 19.13 -2.08
N HIS A 366 15.79 18.23 -2.97
CA HIS A 366 14.93 17.70 -4.05
C HIS A 366 13.61 17.14 -3.56
N ASP A 367 12.53 17.34 -4.31
CA ASP A 367 11.27 16.65 -4.04
C ASP A 367 11.39 15.18 -4.48
N ILE A 368 10.52 14.32 -3.95
CA ILE A 368 10.37 12.95 -4.47
C ILE A 368 9.25 12.98 -5.48
N ILE A 369 9.60 12.75 -6.75
CA ILE A 369 8.73 12.82 -7.92
C ILE A 369 8.60 11.44 -8.54
N GLY A 370 7.37 10.99 -8.73
CA GLY A 370 7.07 9.86 -9.60
C GLY A 370 6.66 10.33 -10.98
N THR A 371 7.13 9.65 -12.01
CA THR A 371 6.65 9.81 -13.39
C THR A 371 6.20 8.45 -13.89
N THR A 372 5.01 8.40 -14.49
CA THR A 372 4.40 7.18 -15.01
C THR A 372 3.89 7.45 -16.40
N TYR A 373 4.45 6.78 -17.40
CA TYR A 373 3.91 6.77 -18.75
C TYR A 373 2.94 5.59 -18.88
N LEU A 374 1.71 5.89 -19.29
CA LEU A 374 0.65 4.93 -19.56
C LEU A 374 0.33 5.01 -21.05
N HIS A 375 0.79 4.02 -21.80
CA HIS A 375 0.53 3.82 -23.23
C HIS A 375 -0.45 2.66 -23.40
N PRO A 376 -1.37 2.65 -24.40
CA PRO A 376 -2.32 1.54 -24.58
C PRO A 376 -1.70 0.12 -24.53
N ASP A 377 -0.48 -0.03 -25.05
CA ASP A 377 0.24 -1.31 -25.05
C ASP A 377 1.13 -1.57 -23.82
N TYR A 378 1.55 -0.54 -23.08
CA TYR A 378 2.50 -0.70 -21.98
C TYR A 378 2.49 0.44 -20.96
N THR A 379 3.04 0.20 -19.78
CA THR A 379 3.37 1.25 -18.83
C THR A 379 4.84 1.26 -18.51
N LEU A 380 5.39 2.44 -18.22
CA LEU A 380 6.71 2.59 -17.61
C LEU A 380 6.65 3.66 -16.54
N GLY A 381 6.96 3.32 -15.30
CA GLY A 381 7.01 4.27 -14.19
C GLY A 381 8.33 4.23 -13.45
N SER A 382 8.82 5.41 -13.07
CA SER A 382 10.01 5.57 -12.23
C SER A 382 9.85 6.66 -11.17
N VAL A 383 10.60 6.51 -10.08
CA VAL A 383 10.80 7.57 -9.09
C VAL A 383 12.14 8.24 -9.33
N ASN A 384 12.19 9.56 -9.20
CA ASN A 384 13.41 10.31 -9.40
C ASN A 384 14.53 10.00 -8.40
N ILE A 385 14.18 9.71 -7.15
CA ILE A 385 15.10 9.42 -6.06
C ILE A 385 14.46 8.32 -5.20
N GLY A 386 15.12 7.17 -5.09
CA GLY A 386 14.62 6.03 -4.33
C GLY A 386 15.72 5.08 -3.87
N ASP A 387 15.31 3.92 -3.38
CA ASP A 387 16.19 2.79 -3.08
C ASP A 387 15.58 1.49 -3.61
N LEU A 388 16.43 0.47 -3.74
CA LEU A 388 16.09 -0.84 -4.30
C LEU A 388 15.72 -1.87 -3.21
N TRP A 389 15.17 -1.40 -2.09
CA TRP A 389 14.63 -2.26 -1.04
C TRP A 389 13.53 -3.20 -1.58
N ASN A 390 13.44 -4.43 -1.06
CA ASN A 390 12.53 -5.47 -1.54
C ASN A 390 11.04 -5.07 -1.58
N GLN A 391 10.61 -4.09 -0.77
CA GLN A 391 9.25 -3.57 -0.74
C GLN A 391 9.02 -2.38 -1.68
N ARG A 392 10.03 -1.92 -2.42
CA ARG A 392 9.90 -0.82 -3.38
C ARG A 392 9.96 -1.32 -4.82
N ARG A 393 9.31 -0.58 -5.71
CA ARG A 393 9.42 -0.75 -7.16
C ARG A 393 9.71 0.62 -7.75
N PRO A 394 10.95 1.12 -7.63
CA PRO A 394 11.29 2.48 -8.06
C PRO A 394 11.37 2.62 -9.58
N LEU A 395 11.47 1.51 -10.31
CA LEU A 395 11.33 1.42 -11.77
C LEU A 395 10.51 0.17 -12.08
N LEU A 396 9.40 0.34 -12.79
CA LEU A 396 8.43 -0.73 -13.02
C LEU A 396 7.70 -0.52 -14.36
N ALA A 397 7.54 -1.60 -15.12
CA ALA A 397 6.76 -1.62 -16.35
C ALA A 397 5.85 -2.84 -16.40
N TYR A 398 4.75 -2.70 -17.14
CA TYR A 398 3.79 -3.77 -17.44
C TYR A 398 3.37 -3.69 -18.89
N TRP A 399 3.09 -4.83 -19.50
CA TRP A 399 2.42 -4.91 -20.79
C TRP A 399 1.67 -6.22 -20.92
N GLN A 400 0.70 -6.24 -21.84
CA GLN A 400 -0.10 -7.43 -22.11
C GLN A 400 0.52 -8.22 -23.29
N THR A 401 0.53 -9.53 -23.17
CA THR A 401 0.79 -10.47 -24.27
C THR A 401 -0.39 -11.42 -24.42
N GLU A 402 -0.41 -12.25 -25.47
CA GLU A 402 -1.41 -13.31 -25.63
C GLU A 402 -1.42 -14.30 -24.44
N ALA A 403 -0.25 -14.55 -23.83
CA ALA A 403 -0.11 -15.47 -22.71
C ALA A 403 -0.46 -14.86 -21.34
N GLY A 404 -0.64 -13.54 -21.27
CA GLY A 404 -0.91 -12.81 -20.03
C GLY A 404 -0.03 -11.57 -19.86
N VAL A 405 -0.08 -11.00 -18.65
CA VAL A 405 0.68 -9.79 -18.29
C VAL A 405 2.13 -10.14 -18.03
N VAL A 406 3.04 -9.34 -18.59
CA VAL A 406 4.46 -9.33 -18.24
C VAL A 406 4.76 -8.11 -17.39
N ALA A 407 5.60 -8.29 -16.37
CA ALA A 407 6.13 -7.21 -15.56
C ALA A 407 7.65 -7.13 -15.69
N MET A 408 8.20 -5.92 -15.68
CA MET A 408 9.65 -5.66 -15.64
C MET A 408 9.98 -4.72 -14.49
N ARG A 409 11.00 -5.05 -13.69
CA ARG A 409 11.46 -4.21 -12.56
C ARG A 409 12.97 -4.20 -12.44
N LEU A 410 13.51 -3.11 -11.90
CA LEU A 410 14.93 -3.03 -11.51
C LEU A 410 15.12 -3.50 -10.06
N ARG A 411 16.20 -4.22 -9.80
CA ARG A 411 16.63 -4.71 -8.47
C ARG A 411 18.14 -4.57 -8.33
N CYS A 412 18.64 -4.44 -7.11
CA CYS A 412 20.04 -4.69 -6.79
C CYS A 412 20.07 -5.85 -5.81
N LEU A 413 20.84 -6.89 -6.08
CA LEU A 413 20.88 -8.11 -5.27
C LEU A 413 22.23 -8.23 -4.58
N HIS A 414 22.20 -8.48 -3.28
CA HIS A 414 23.33 -8.92 -2.45
C HIS A 414 23.04 -10.35 -2.02
N ASP A 415 23.86 -11.30 -2.46
CA ASP A 415 23.68 -12.74 -2.20
C ASP A 415 22.22 -13.22 -2.42
N ASP A 416 21.69 -12.93 -3.62
CA ASP A 416 20.32 -13.25 -4.10
C ASP A 416 19.14 -12.54 -3.38
N TYR A 417 19.41 -11.60 -2.47
CA TYR A 417 18.38 -10.80 -1.80
C TYR A 417 18.45 -9.31 -2.17
N ASP A 418 17.33 -8.58 -2.22
CA ASP A 418 17.35 -7.15 -2.58
C ASP A 418 18.15 -6.32 -1.56
N TYR A 419 19.20 -5.65 -2.05
CA TYR A 419 20.09 -4.79 -1.27
C TYR A 419 19.52 -3.38 -1.13
N SER A 420 19.15 -3.02 0.10
CA SER A 420 18.41 -1.79 0.39
C SER A 420 19.26 -0.51 0.37
N SER A 421 20.59 -0.60 0.43
CA SER A 421 21.50 0.55 0.33
C SER A 421 21.94 0.88 -1.09
N ALA A 422 21.36 0.24 -2.11
CA ALA A 422 21.47 0.71 -3.49
C ALA A 422 20.41 1.78 -3.76
N GLY A 423 20.86 3.02 -3.95
CA GLY A 423 20.01 4.16 -4.29
C GLY A 423 19.85 4.29 -5.80
N ILE A 424 18.65 4.66 -6.24
CA ILE A 424 18.34 4.95 -7.66
C ILE A 424 18.03 6.43 -7.83
N PHE A 425 18.58 7.01 -8.89
CA PHE A 425 18.31 8.36 -9.34
C PHE A 425 17.85 8.31 -10.80
N ALA A 426 16.78 9.02 -11.16
CA ALA A 426 16.20 8.93 -12.50
C ALA A 426 15.61 10.24 -13.01
N VAL A 427 15.65 10.39 -14.33
CA VAL A 427 14.87 11.34 -15.11
C VAL A 427 14.09 10.53 -16.13
N GLN A 428 12.80 10.79 -16.25
CA GLN A 428 11.92 10.10 -17.19
C GLN A 428 11.23 11.10 -18.10
N ASP A 429 11.12 10.71 -19.36
CA ASP A 429 10.34 11.40 -20.38
C ASP A 429 9.59 10.34 -21.19
N GLN A 430 8.29 10.21 -20.93
CA GLN A 430 7.44 9.18 -21.51
C GLN A 430 8.03 7.77 -21.33
N GLY A 431 8.25 7.03 -22.42
CA GLY A 431 8.81 5.68 -22.46
C GLY A 431 10.32 5.58 -22.24
N ASP A 432 11.01 6.70 -21.99
CA ASP A 432 12.46 6.74 -21.80
C ASP A 432 12.84 7.13 -20.37
N ILE A 433 13.83 6.43 -19.81
CA ILE A 433 14.43 6.73 -18.51
C ILE A 433 15.94 6.86 -18.68
N LEU A 434 16.51 7.96 -18.18
CA LEU A 434 17.93 8.06 -17.84
C LEU A 434 18.08 7.81 -16.34
N GLY A 435 18.77 6.75 -15.96
CA GLY A 435 18.88 6.29 -14.59
C GLY A 435 20.32 6.07 -14.13
N ALA A 436 20.52 6.14 -12.82
CA ALA A 436 21.76 5.83 -12.16
C ALA A 436 21.49 5.04 -10.86
N VAL A 437 22.32 4.04 -10.59
CA VAL A 437 22.36 3.34 -9.30
C VAL A 437 23.69 3.63 -8.62
N VAL A 438 23.63 4.11 -7.37
CA VAL A 438 24.78 4.43 -6.52
C VAL A 438 24.61 3.81 -5.13
N PHE A 439 25.68 3.73 -4.33
CA PHE A 439 25.70 2.95 -3.09
C PHE A 439 25.84 3.80 -1.84
N ALA A 440 24.93 3.64 -0.88
CA ALA A 440 24.91 4.39 0.36
C ALA A 440 25.85 3.78 1.41
N THR A 441 26.46 4.64 2.24
CA THR A 441 27.36 4.24 3.33
C THR A 441 26.68 4.12 4.70
N ASP A 442 25.40 4.54 4.79
CA ASP A 442 24.65 4.69 6.04
C ASP A 442 23.26 4.03 6.03
N GLY A 443 22.93 3.25 4.98
CA GLY A 443 21.68 2.50 4.88
C GLY A 443 21.73 1.16 5.61
N GLY A 444 20.85 0.22 5.26
CA GLY A 444 20.89 -1.16 5.73
C GLY A 444 21.17 -2.17 4.63
N ASP A 445 21.33 -3.42 5.03
CA ASP A 445 21.60 -4.49 4.07
C ASP A 445 20.29 -4.93 3.42
N THR A 446 19.46 -5.65 4.14
CA THR A 446 18.15 -6.15 3.69
C THR A 446 16.99 -5.18 3.96
N HIS A 447 17.12 -4.30 4.95
CA HIS A 447 16.11 -3.33 5.33
C HIS A 447 16.70 -1.93 5.48
N ILE A 448 15.99 -0.91 5.01
CA ILE A 448 16.43 0.50 5.03
C ILE A 448 16.76 1.10 6.43
N SER A 449 16.55 0.38 7.53
CA SER A 449 16.71 0.93 8.89
C SER A 449 16.92 -0.10 10.00
N LEU A 450 16.42 -1.34 9.85
CA LEU A 450 16.47 -2.36 10.90
C LEU A 450 17.84 -3.04 11.01
N ASP A 451 18.58 -3.15 9.91
CA ASP A 451 19.88 -3.82 9.81
C ASP A 451 20.93 -2.90 9.17
N ARG A 452 21.10 -1.71 9.76
CA ARG A 452 22.05 -0.71 9.26
C ARG A 452 23.46 -1.29 9.10
N ILE A 453 24.07 -1.07 7.94
CA ILE A 453 25.43 -1.54 7.65
C ILE A 453 26.42 -0.89 8.62
N LYS A 454 27.26 -1.72 9.25
CA LYS A 454 28.24 -1.24 10.23
C LYS A 454 29.52 -0.81 9.51
N ASN A 455 30.04 0.36 9.85
CA ASN A 455 31.25 0.92 9.24
C ASN A 455 31.22 0.92 7.70
N ALA A 456 30.03 1.15 7.11
CA ALA A 456 29.81 1.10 5.67
C ALA A 456 30.32 -0.19 5.00
N THR A 457 30.22 -1.33 5.69
CA THR A 457 30.80 -2.60 5.23
C THR A 457 29.73 -3.69 5.13
N ILE A 458 29.76 -4.45 4.04
CA ILE A 458 29.00 -5.70 3.85
C ILE A 458 29.96 -6.88 3.64
N LYS A 459 29.47 -8.11 3.82
CA LYS A 459 30.16 -9.33 3.40
C LYS A 459 29.38 -9.94 2.25
N ALA A 460 29.95 -9.93 1.05
CA ALA A 460 29.27 -10.38 -0.15
C ALA A 460 30.03 -11.52 -0.83
N LYS A 461 29.31 -12.49 -1.39
CA LYS A 461 29.80 -13.41 -2.42
C LYS A 461 29.38 -12.94 -3.80
N ASP A 462 28.24 -12.25 -3.88
CA ASP A 462 27.65 -11.74 -5.10
C ASP A 462 26.96 -10.40 -4.85
N LEU A 463 27.21 -9.43 -5.73
CA LEU A 463 26.51 -8.15 -5.78
C LEU A 463 26.22 -7.83 -7.23
N ARG A 464 24.95 -7.58 -7.59
CA ARG A 464 24.56 -7.31 -8.98
C ARG A 464 23.36 -6.39 -9.10
N LEU A 465 23.31 -5.66 -10.21
CA LEU A 465 22.09 -5.00 -10.66
C LEU A 465 21.32 -5.96 -11.59
N ARG A 466 20.00 -6.04 -11.43
CA ARG A 466 19.15 -6.95 -12.19
C ARG A 466 17.95 -6.21 -12.78
N LEU A 467 17.79 -6.32 -14.10
CA LEU A 467 16.51 -6.06 -14.76
C LEU A 467 15.73 -7.39 -14.82
N GLN A 468 14.74 -7.53 -13.93
CA GLN A 468 13.96 -8.75 -13.71
C GLN A 468 12.64 -8.70 -14.48
N PHE A 469 12.27 -9.83 -15.07
CA PHE A 469 10.98 -10.09 -15.70
C PHE A 469 10.18 -11.13 -14.90
N GLU A 470 8.87 -10.90 -14.75
CA GLU A 470 7.93 -11.76 -14.01
C GLU A 470 6.59 -11.84 -14.78
N GLY A 471 5.76 -12.86 -14.51
CA GLY A 471 4.47 -13.06 -15.19
C GLY A 471 4.58 -13.95 -16.44
N ALA A 472 3.90 -13.56 -17.53
CA ALA A 472 3.79 -14.34 -18.77
C ALA A 472 5.07 -14.27 -19.64
N ILE A 473 6.20 -14.70 -19.10
CA ILE A 473 7.54 -14.47 -19.68
C ILE A 473 8.01 -15.55 -20.67
N ASP A 474 7.19 -16.55 -21.00
CA ASP A 474 7.63 -17.69 -21.81
C ASP A 474 8.05 -17.30 -23.23
N ASN A 475 7.48 -16.21 -23.78
CA ASN A 475 7.82 -15.69 -25.11
C ASN A 475 8.83 -14.53 -25.09
N LEU A 476 9.48 -14.28 -23.95
CA LEU A 476 10.45 -13.20 -23.79
C LEU A 476 11.73 -13.51 -24.58
N LYS A 477 12.08 -12.63 -25.52
CA LYS A 477 13.33 -12.74 -26.30
C LYS A 477 14.41 -11.93 -25.61
N LEU A 478 15.29 -12.62 -24.88
CA LEU A 478 16.47 -12.02 -24.26
C LEU A 478 17.73 -12.29 -25.13
N PRO A 479 18.68 -11.35 -25.18
CA PRO A 479 19.94 -11.58 -25.87
C PRO A 479 20.76 -12.63 -25.13
N ALA A 480 21.37 -13.58 -25.85
CA ALA A 480 22.16 -14.64 -25.22
C ALA A 480 23.45 -14.13 -24.54
N ARG A 481 24.01 -13.01 -25.03
CA ARG A 481 25.27 -12.41 -24.55
C ARG A 481 25.14 -10.89 -24.53
N PRO A 482 24.51 -10.30 -23.51
CA PRO A 482 24.50 -8.85 -23.32
C PRO A 482 25.93 -8.35 -23.15
N ARG A 483 26.18 -7.11 -23.56
CA ARG A 483 27.48 -6.45 -23.39
C ARG A 483 27.24 -5.03 -22.89
N LEU A 484 28.10 -4.58 -21.97
CA LEU A 484 28.18 -3.16 -21.63
C LEU A 484 28.52 -2.34 -22.88
N ASN A 485 28.12 -1.06 -22.87
CA ASN A 485 28.34 -0.11 -23.97
C ASN A 485 27.71 -0.51 -25.31
N GLN A 486 26.82 -1.51 -25.33
CA GLN A 486 26.02 -1.90 -26.49
C GLN A 486 24.54 -1.92 -26.10
N PRO A 487 23.62 -1.57 -27.01
CA PRO A 487 22.19 -1.71 -26.76
C PRO A 487 21.82 -3.18 -26.50
N ILE A 488 21.25 -3.45 -25.33
CA ILE A 488 20.68 -4.74 -24.94
C ILE A 488 19.20 -4.70 -25.31
N ARG A 489 18.85 -5.38 -26.40
CA ARG A 489 17.48 -5.40 -26.94
C ARG A 489 16.68 -6.58 -26.43
N ILE A 490 15.49 -6.32 -25.94
CA ILE A 490 14.56 -7.30 -25.40
C ILE A 490 13.22 -7.09 -26.10
N SER A 491 12.54 -8.17 -26.50
CA SER A 491 11.20 -8.08 -27.09
C SER A 491 10.25 -9.09 -26.48
N SER A 492 8.98 -8.68 -26.31
CA SER A 492 7.92 -9.50 -25.73
C SER A 492 6.56 -8.99 -26.18
N GLY A 493 5.86 -9.76 -27.02
CA GLY A 493 4.59 -9.34 -27.61
C GLY A 493 4.76 -8.04 -28.42
N PRO A 494 3.93 -7.01 -28.18
CA PRO A 494 4.01 -5.74 -28.91
C PRO A 494 5.16 -4.82 -28.45
N VAL A 495 5.84 -5.17 -27.35
CA VAL A 495 6.79 -4.28 -26.67
C VAL A 495 8.24 -4.64 -27.01
N ASN A 496 9.03 -3.59 -27.27
CA ASN A 496 10.48 -3.61 -27.31
C ASN A 496 11.03 -2.85 -26.10
N VAL A 497 12.13 -3.35 -25.55
CA VAL A 497 12.90 -2.70 -24.49
C VAL A 497 14.35 -2.60 -24.94
N ASP A 498 14.87 -1.38 -25.01
CA ASP A 498 16.28 -1.09 -25.27
C ASP A 498 16.95 -0.60 -23.98
N LEU A 499 17.91 -1.38 -23.47
CA LEU A 499 18.73 -1.02 -22.31
C LEU A 499 20.16 -0.71 -22.76
N GLN A 500 20.62 0.51 -22.48
CA GLN A 500 22.00 0.94 -22.71
C GLN A 500 22.69 1.15 -21.37
N ILE A 501 23.87 0.56 -21.18
CA ILE A 501 24.67 0.69 -19.95
C ILE A 501 26.07 1.18 -20.34
N PRO A 502 26.25 2.50 -20.58
CA PRO A 502 27.53 3.07 -21.02
C PRO A 502 28.57 3.12 -19.90
N HIS A 503 28.16 2.91 -18.64
CA HIS A 503 29.03 3.03 -17.49
C HIS A 503 28.56 2.11 -16.37
N ALA A 504 29.42 1.20 -15.95
CA ALA A 504 29.21 0.33 -14.80
C ALA A 504 30.56 0.04 -14.14
N VAL A 505 30.80 0.66 -12.99
CA VAL A 505 32.04 0.54 -12.21
C VAL A 505 31.68 0.21 -10.78
N PHE A 506 32.43 -0.70 -10.16
CA PHE A 506 32.30 -1.04 -8.76
C PHE A 506 33.67 -1.35 -8.16
N ALA A 507 34.32 -0.33 -7.61
CA ALA A 507 35.74 -0.38 -7.24
C ALA A 507 36.59 -0.94 -8.41
N ASP A 508 37.62 -1.71 -8.10
CA ASP A 508 38.51 -2.34 -9.09
C ASP A 508 38.02 -3.74 -9.52
N TYR A 509 36.76 -4.09 -9.23
CA TYR A 509 36.22 -5.41 -9.57
C TYR A 509 35.83 -5.50 -11.05
N PRO A 510 36.05 -6.65 -11.71
CA PRO A 510 35.64 -6.84 -13.09
C PRO A 510 34.12 -6.94 -13.18
N VAL A 511 33.50 -5.89 -13.72
CA VAL A 511 32.05 -5.87 -13.98
C VAL A 511 31.75 -6.69 -15.24
N SER A 512 30.71 -7.53 -15.18
CA SER A 512 30.27 -8.34 -16.32
C SER A 512 28.75 -8.32 -16.47
N THR A 513 28.25 -8.85 -17.58
CA THR A 513 26.82 -8.97 -17.85
C THR A 513 26.44 -10.40 -18.17
N GLU A 514 25.28 -10.83 -17.70
CA GLU A 514 24.75 -12.16 -17.97
C GLU A 514 23.24 -12.14 -18.20
N THR A 515 22.76 -13.18 -18.86
CA THR A 515 21.35 -13.40 -19.12
C THR A 515 20.92 -14.69 -18.45
N THR A 516 19.81 -14.60 -17.72
CA THR A 516 19.08 -15.76 -17.19
C THR A 516 17.77 -15.90 -17.94
N ARG A 517 16.99 -16.95 -17.66
CA ARG A 517 15.64 -17.10 -18.24
C ARG A 517 14.73 -15.89 -17.93
N THR A 518 14.97 -15.21 -16.82
CA THR A 518 14.04 -14.20 -16.30
C THR A 518 14.67 -12.82 -16.12
N ALA A 519 15.92 -12.62 -16.54
CA ALA A 519 16.62 -11.38 -16.21
C ALA A 519 17.85 -11.11 -17.09
N ILE A 520 18.21 -9.83 -17.14
CA ILE A 520 19.54 -9.33 -17.51
C ILE A 520 20.22 -8.81 -16.25
N ASP A 521 21.43 -9.30 -15.98
CA ASP A 521 22.22 -8.92 -14.82
C ASP A 521 23.48 -8.14 -15.23
N VAL A 522 23.80 -7.13 -14.44
CA VAL A 522 25.13 -6.49 -14.37
C VAL A 522 25.77 -6.95 -13.06
N VAL A 523 26.70 -7.89 -13.16
CA VAL A 523 27.40 -8.49 -12.03
C VAL A 523 28.54 -7.56 -11.63
N LEU A 524 28.39 -6.90 -10.47
CA LEU A 524 29.34 -5.93 -9.93
C LEU A 524 30.45 -6.63 -9.13
N TYR A 525 30.10 -7.70 -8.45
CA TYR A 525 31.01 -8.59 -7.75
C TYR A 525 30.47 -10.01 -7.78
N ARG A 526 31.33 -11.00 -8.06
CA ARG A 526 31.06 -12.41 -7.82
C ARG A 526 32.36 -13.13 -7.48
N GLY A 527 32.38 -13.90 -6.40
CA GLY A 527 33.54 -14.66 -6.00
C GLY A 527 33.44 -15.24 -4.59
N PRO A 528 34.58 -15.56 -3.97
CA PRO A 528 34.64 -15.90 -2.55
C PRO A 528 34.02 -14.79 -1.69
N GLU A 529 33.50 -15.15 -0.51
CA GLU A 529 32.96 -14.14 0.40
C GLU A 529 34.04 -13.13 0.79
N LYS A 530 33.74 -11.84 0.67
CA LYS A 530 34.69 -10.76 0.99
C LYS A 530 33.99 -9.60 1.68
N SER A 531 34.70 -8.98 2.63
CA SER A 531 34.29 -7.71 3.22
C SER A 531 34.52 -6.56 2.23
N ILE A 532 33.45 -5.85 1.88
CA ILE A 532 33.47 -4.71 0.97
C ILE A 532 33.10 -3.48 1.78
N ASN A 533 34.06 -2.55 1.95
CA ASN A 533 33.84 -1.29 2.66
C ASN A 533 33.61 -0.16 1.66
N PHE A 534 32.38 0.35 1.58
CA PHE A 534 31.97 1.38 0.64
C PHE A 534 32.70 2.71 0.82
N LYS A 535 33.20 3.05 2.02
CA LYS A 535 34.00 4.28 2.23
C LYS A 535 35.37 4.24 1.56
N ASN A 536 35.88 3.04 1.29
CA ASN A 536 37.20 2.85 0.67
C ASN A 536 37.12 2.70 -0.85
N ILE A 537 35.92 2.80 -1.43
CA ILE A 537 35.70 2.66 -2.87
C ILE A 537 35.80 4.05 -3.52
N GLY A 538 36.73 4.18 -4.48
CA GLY A 538 36.88 5.42 -5.25
C GLY A 538 35.71 5.69 -6.20
N GLU A 539 35.13 4.64 -6.79
CA GLU A 539 34.00 4.76 -7.70
C GLU A 539 33.08 3.54 -7.62
N ALA A 540 31.77 3.77 -7.50
CA ALA A 540 30.77 2.71 -7.57
C ALA A 540 29.43 3.25 -8.06
N ALA A 541 29.16 3.01 -9.34
CA ALA A 541 27.91 3.38 -9.96
C ALA A 541 27.62 2.63 -11.26
N VAL A 542 26.33 2.53 -11.56
CA VAL A 542 25.83 2.03 -12.84
C VAL A 542 24.93 3.11 -13.44
N ILE A 543 25.29 3.62 -14.62
CA ILE A 543 24.48 4.56 -15.39
C ILE A 543 23.83 3.80 -16.54
N PHE A 544 22.54 4.04 -16.77
CA PHE A 544 21.80 3.38 -17.84
C PHE A 544 20.78 4.32 -18.49
N ALA A 545 20.49 4.07 -19.76
CA ALA A 545 19.26 4.53 -20.40
C ALA A 545 18.37 3.32 -20.72
N LEU A 546 17.08 3.46 -20.47
CA LEU A 546 16.07 2.44 -20.72
C LEU A 546 14.95 3.05 -21.55
N THR A 547 14.70 2.50 -22.73
CA THR A 547 13.57 2.86 -23.59
C THR A 547 12.61 1.68 -23.67
N VAL A 548 11.33 1.93 -23.43
CA VAL A 548 10.25 0.99 -23.72
C VAL A 548 9.40 1.59 -24.83
N SER A 549 9.17 0.82 -25.89
CA SER A 549 8.46 1.26 -27.09
C SER A 549 7.66 0.12 -27.72
N THR A 550 6.86 0.46 -28.72
CA THR A 550 6.14 -0.52 -29.55
C THR A 550 6.84 -0.70 -30.90
N GLY A 551 6.54 -1.80 -31.60
CA GLY A 551 7.13 -2.07 -32.93
C GLY A 551 6.86 -1.02 -34.03
N GLN A 552 5.99 -0.05 -33.77
CA GLN A 552 5.70 1.09 -34.68
C GLN A 552 6.62 2.29 -34.43
N ASP A 553 7.28 2.35 -33.28
CA ASP A 553 8.17 3.45 -32.93
C ASP A 553 9.53 3.26 -33.63
N GLN A 554 9.92 4.20 -34.48
CA GLN A 554 11.26 4.20 -35.07
C GLN A 554 12.29 4.39 -33.96
N ILE A 555 13.33 3.55 -33.96
CA ILE A 555 14.50 3.73 -33.10
C ILE A 555 15.19 5.03 -33.54
N GLU A 556 14.98 6.11 -32.78
CA GLU A 556 15.62 7.40 -32.99
C GLU A 556 17.16 7.26 -32.81
N ASN A 557 17.92 8.18 -33.41
CA ASN A 557 19.39 8.28 -33.21
C ASN A 557 19.70 8.69 -31.76
N ASN A 558 19.60 7.72 -30.86
CA ASN A 558 19.78 7.87 -29.43
C ASN A 558 21.28 7.97 -29.11
N GLN A 559 21.70 9.08 -28.53
CA GLN A 559 23.08 9.32 -28.12
C GLN A 559 23.15 9.50 -26.60
N LEU A 560 23.90 8.62 -25.96
CA LEU A 560 24.18 8.68 -24.52
C LEU A 560 25.68 8.87 -24.31
N SER A 561 26.06 9.93 -23.60
CA SER A 561 27.45 10.23 -23.26
C SER A 561 27.62 10.40 -21.76
N ILE A 562 28.76 9.95 -21.25
CA ILE A 562 29.11 10.01 -19.83
C ILE A 562 30.40 10.80 -19.67
N THR A 563 30.39 11.77 -18.77
CA THR A 563 31.57 12.54 -18.37
C THR A 563 31.80 12.34 -16.88
N ASN A 564 32.98 11.84 -16.51
CA ASN A 564 33.37 11.63 -15.11
C ASN A 564 34.39 12.70 -14.68
N ASN A 565 34.01 13.54 -13.72
CA ASN A 565 34.86 14.60 -13.17
C ASN A 565 35.42 14.22 -11.78
N GLN A 566 35.76 12.93 -11.57
CA GLN A 566 36.25 12.30 -10.34
C GLN A 566 35.26 12.25 -9.16
N SER A 567 34.54 13.33 -8.89
CA SER A 567 33.56 13.40 -7.79
C SER A 567 32.12 13.18 -8.26
N THR A 568 31.84 13.48 -9.53
CA THR A 568 30.50 13.48 -10.11
C THR A 568 30.55 12.84 -11.49
N MET A 569 29.61 11.95 -11.78
CA MET A 569 29.33 11.47 -13.13
C MET A 569 28.15 12.25 -13.69
N LEU A 570 28.34 12.81 -14.88
CA LEU A 570 27.31 13.46 -15.66
C LEU A 570 26.94 12.56 -16.83
N ALA A 571 25.67 12.17 -16.88
CA ALA A 571 25.07 11.45 -17.99
C ALA A 571 24.22 12.40 -18.82
N ASP A 572 24.38 12.31 -20.14
CA ASP A 572 23.68 13.14 -21.11
C ASP A 572 23.06 12.28 -22.20
N PHE A 573 21.72 12.25 -22.22
CA PHE A 573 20.94 11.45 -23.14
C PHE A 573 20.14 12.35 -24.08
N SER A 574 20.50 12.31 -25.37
CA SER A 574 19.85 13.03 -26.46
C SER A 574 19.15 12.05 -27.39
N ARG A 575 17.90 12.34 -27.72
CA ARG A 575 17.00 11.55 -28.57
C ARG A 575 16.40 12.49 -29.63
N GLY A 576 16.20 12.02 -30.85
CA GLY A 576 15.90 12.89 -32.00
C GLY A 576 14.54 13.59 -31.86
N GLY A 577 14.52 14.92 -31.72
CA GLY A 577 13.26 15.67 -31.57
C GLY A 577 12.59 15.54 -30.20
N ARG A 578 13.25 14.90 -29.23
CA ARG A 578 12.79 14.75 -27.85
C ARG A 578 13.59 15.65 -26.90
N PRO A 579 13.05 15.97 -25.71
CA PRO A 579 13.80 16.64 -24.67
C PRO A 579 15.14 15.97 -24.33
N ARG A 580 16.20 16.76 -24.17
CA ARG A 580 17.50 16.27 -23.67
C ARG A 580 17.37 15.93 -22.18
N MET A 581 17.87 14.78 -21.74
CA MET A 581 17.91 14.40 -20.33
C MET A 581 19.34 14.46 -19.80
N LEU A 582 19.52 15.15 -18.69
CA LEU A 582 20.79 15.23 -17.97
C LEU A 582 20.61 14.68 -16.56
N LEU A 583 21.55 13.85 -16.12
CA LEU A 583 21.58 13.30 -14.77
C LEU A 583 23.00 13.38 -14.22
N ALA A 584 23.18 14.09 -13.11
CA ALA A 584 24.43 14.11 -12.36
C ALA A 584 24.25 13.34 -11.06
N VAL A 585 25.21 12.47 -10.74
CA VAL A 585 25.25 11.68 -9.50
C VAL A 585 26.68 11.59 -8.96
N PRO A 586 26.88 11.36 -7.65
CA PRO A 586 28.22 11.14 -7.11
C PRO A 586 28.88 9.90 -7.73
N ALA A 587 30.18 9.99 -7.99
CA ALA A 587 30.97 8.85 -8.48
C ALA A 587 31.27 7.83 -7.37
N ASN A 588 31.56 8.33 -6.16
CA ASN A 588 31.90 7.52 -5.00
C ASN A 588 30.69 7.25 -4.09
N PRO A 589 30.69 6.14 -3.32
CA PRO A 589 29.70 5.94 -2.26
C PRO A 589 29.71 7.08 -1.24
N LEU A 590 28.52 7.54 -0.85
CA LEU A 590 28.31 8.63 0.10
C LEU A 590 27.19 8.25 1.09
N ALA A 591 27.00 9.05 2.15
CA ALA A 591 25.79 8.92 2.96
C ALA A 591 24.56 9.31 2.13
N THR A 592 23.40 8.72 2.43
CA THR A 592 22.16 8.88 1.65
C THR A 592 21.78 10.36 1.46
N LYS A 593 21.95 11.18 2.51
CA LYS A 593 21.70 12.62 2.45
C LYS A 593 22.65 13.34 1.49
N ASP A 594 23.93 12.97 1.51
CA ASP A 594 24.97 13.61 0.69
C ASP A 594 24.84 13.19 -0.78
N GLN A 595 24.44 11.95 -1.05
CA GLN A 595 24.10 11.51 -2.41
C GLN A 595 23.00 12.38 -3.02
N ARG A 596 21.91 12.60 -2.28
CA ARG A 596 20.79 13.43 -2.74
C ARG A 596 21.22 14.87 -3.00
N LYS A 597 22.09 15.42 -2.14
CA LYS A 597 22.62 16.77 -2.30
C LYS A 597 23.55 16.91 -3.51
N ALA A 598 24.36 15.88 -3.78
CA ALA A 598 25.29 15.86 -4.91
C ALA A 598 24.61 15.55 -6.25
N ALA A 599 23.42 14.93 -6.23
CA ALA A 599 22.69 14.59 -7.43
C ALA A 599 21.89 15.78 -7.99
N SER A 600 21.73 15.83 -9.30
CA SER A 600 20.82 16.78 -9.96
C SER A 600 20.35 16.24 -11.31
N ALA A 601 19.25 16.79 -11.81
CA ALA A 601 18.67 16.41 -13.09
C ALA A 601 18.23 17.62 -13.89
N LYS A 602 18.21 17.46 -15.22
CA LYS A 602 17.50 18.38 -16.12
C LYS A 602 16.75 17.61 -17.19
N LEU A 603 15.56 18.12 -17.52
CA LEU A 603 14.82 17.78 -18.73
C LEU A 603 14.79 19.04 -19.58
N ASN A 604 15.58 19.07 -20.65
CA ASN A 604 16.01 20.30 -21.32
C ASN A 604 16.64 21.30 -20.33
N SER A 605 15.97 22.43 -20.12
CA SER A 605 16.40 23.51 -19.23
C SER A 605 15.70 23.50 -17.86
N THR A 606 14.74 22.60 -17.64
CA THR A 606 13.94 22.55 -16.39
C THR A 606 14.50 21.52 -15.42
N ASN A 607 14.31 21.75 -14.12
CA ASN A 607 14.59 20.76 -13.08
C ASN A 607 13.34 19.89 -12.86
N PRO A 608 13.33 18.61 -13.30
CA PRO A 608 12.17 17.74 -13.15
C PRO A 608 11.96 17.25 -11.72
N TRP A 609 12.91 17.48 -10.80
CA TRP A 609 12.85 17.04 -9.40
C TRP A 609 12.32 18.12 -8.44
N LYS A 610 11.73 19.18 -8.99
CA LYS A 610 11.06 20.23 -8.23
C LYS A 610 9.73 20.57 -8.87
N ILE A 611 8.67 20.52 -8.07
CA ILE A 611 7.37 21.00 -8.51
C ILE A 611 7.34 22.52 -8.43
N SER A 612 7.06 23.18 -9.56
CA SER A 612 6.65 24.58 -9.59
C SER A 612 5.44 24.75 -8.67
N ALA A 613 5.45 25.73 -7.75
CA ALA A 613 4.40 25.92 -6.74
C ALA A 613 2.99 25.71 -7.34
N PRO A 614 2.13 24.88 -6.73
CA PRO A 614 0.91 24.42 -7.39
C PRO A 614 -0.09 25.55 -7.61
N HIS A 615 -0.70 25.61 -8.81
CA HIS A 615 -2.12 25.95 -8.91
C HIS A 615 -2.88 24.88 -8.13
N ARG A 616 -3.68 25.31 -7.14
CA ARG A 616 -4.64 24.40 -6.49
C ARG A 616 -5.63 23.90 -7.55
N PRO A 617 -5.98 22.61 -7.57
CA PRO A 617 -7.11 22.13 -8.36
C PRO A 617 -8.42 22.82 -7.94
#